data_AF-A0A523MGM5-F1
#
_entry.id   AF-A0A523MGM5-F1
#
_cell.length_a   1.000
_cell.length_b   1.000
_cell.length_c   1.000
_cell.angle_alpha   90.00
_cell.angle_beta   90.00
_cell.angle_gamma   90.00
#
_symmetry.space_group_name_H-M   'P 1'
#
loop_
_entity.id
_entity.type
_entity.pdbx_description
1 polymer ?
#
loop_
_entity_poly.entity_id
_entity_poly.type
_entity_poly.pdbx_seq_one_letter_code
_entity_poly.pdbx_strand_id
1 'polypeptide(L)'
;ADRVRIEDARQVVAMDEAPADAMRKKKDSSMRVAINLVKDGSAGACISAGNTGALMATSRFVLKTVPGIDRPAIMAVLPTKSGRAHMLDLGANSDCSADQLFQFGIMGSVVVQGIEEIDNPRVALLNIGEEAMKGSDTIRAAAAMLAATRINYVGFIEADSIAESAADVIVCDGFSGNIALKAMEGTAHLVKHFLLEEFRSGLYGRLAGLIAWPVLRSLSRRVDPRRYNGASLVGLNGIVIKSHGGADIVAFQQAIHTAMIEVDKDVPGRIRTIMAEQGDREVLEA
;
A
#
# COMPACT_ATOMS: atom_id res chain seq x y z
N ALA A 1 7.38 -25.50 21.50
CA ALA A 1 7.97 -24.66 20.44
C ALA A 1 6.95 -24.51 19.31
N ASP A 2 5.71 -24.11 19.65
CA ASP A 2 4.52 -24.60 18.93
C ASP A 2 3.84 -23.52 18.08
N ARG A 3 4.60 -22.54 17.60
CA ARG A 3 4.09 -21.39 16.82
C ARG A 3 4.67 -21.30 15.40
N VAL A 4 5.36 -22.35 14.95
CA VAL A 4 5.97 -22.42 13.61
C VAL A 4 5.62 -23.75 12.98
N ARG A 5 5.07 -23.70 11.77
CA ARG A 5 4.79 -24.85 10.91
C ARG A 5 5.52 -24.64 9.59
N ILE A 6 6.20 -25.67 9.10
CA ILE A 6 6.93 -25.65 7.84
C ILE A 6 6.09 -26.39 6.80
N GLU A 7 5.81 -25.73 5.68
CA GLU A 7 5.10 -26.30 4.54
C GLU A 7 6.08 -26.52 3.40
N ASP A 8 6.03 -27.71 2.80
CA ASP A 8 6.88 -28.02 1.65
C ASP A 8 6.38 -27.29 0.40
N ALA A 9 7.33 -26.82 -0.42
CA ALA A 9 7.06 -26.23 -1.72
C ALA A 9 8.26 -26.47 -2.63
N ARG A 10 8.05 -27.23 -3.71
CA ARG A 10 9.16 -27.72 -4.55
C ARG A 10 9.56 -26.78 -5.68
N GLN A 11 8.86 -25.66 -5.84
CA GLN A 11 9.15 -24.66 -6.86
C GLN A 11 9.40 -23.28 -6.22
N VAL A 12 10.15 -22.46 -6.96
CA VAL A 12 10.37 -21.05 -6.64
C VAL A 12 10.02 -20.22 -7.89
N VAL A 13 9.41 -19.06 -7.65
CA VAL A 13 9.20 -18.03 -8.68
C VAL A 13 10.43 -17.14 -8.71
N ALA A 14 11.09 -17.03 -9.86
CA ALA A 14 12.28 -16.19 -10.00
C ALA A 14 11.89 -14.69 -10.11
N MET A 15 12.85 -13.80 -9.84
CA MET A 15 12.58 -12.35 -9.84
C MET A 15 12.36 -11.78 -11.25
N ASP A 16 12.95 -12.40 -12.26
CA ASP A 16 12.83 -12.09 -13.69
C ASP A 16 11.72 -12.91 -14.39
N GLU A 17 11.03 -13.79 -13.66
CA GLU A 17 9.98 -14.61 -14.23
C GLU A 17 8.73 -13.77 -14.54
N ALA A 18 8.16 -13.98 -15.74
CA ALA A 18 6.95 -13.28 -16.14
C ALA A 18 5.77 -13.64 -15.20
N PRO A 19 5.01 -12.65 -14.69
CA PRO A 19 3.92 -12.90 -13.73
C PRO A 19 2.89 -13.93 -14.18
N ALA A 20 2.52 -13.91 -15.46
CA ALA A 20 1.55 -14.84 -16.03
C ALA A 20 2.05 -16.30 -16.03
N ASP A 21 3.35 -16.50 -16.27
CA ASP A 21 3.99 -17.81 -16.28
C ASP A 21 4.12 -18.37 -14.87
N ALA A 22 4.60 -17.54 -13.93
CA ALA A 22 4.64 -17.88 -12.51
C ALA A 22 3.27 -18.35 -12.02
N MET A 23 2.22 -17.57 -12.28
CA MET A 23 0.85 -17.90 -11.86
C MET A 23 0.32 -19.21 -12.48
N ARG A 24 0.60 -19.48 -13.76
CA ARG A 24 0.05 -20.63 -14.50
C ARG A 24 0.83 -21.92 -14.28
N LYS A 25 2.16 -21.83 -14.31
CA LYS A 25 3.08 -22.99 -14.36
C LYS A 25 3.60 -23.39 -12.98
N LYS A 26 3.74 -22.45 -12.04
CA LYS A 26 4.38 -22.69 -10.73
C LYS A 26 3.37 -22.96 -9.62
N LYS A 27 2.53 -23.99 -9.82
CA LYS A 27 1.45 -24.34 -8.88
C LYS A 27 1.94 -24.85 -7.52
N ASP A 28 3.19 -25.33 -7.46
CA ASP A 28 3.86 -25.83 -6.25
C ASP A 28 4.97 -24.87 -5.79
N SER A 29 4.84 -23.58 -6.11
CA SER A 29 5.78 -22.56 -5.62
C SER A 29 5.48 -22.14 -4.19
N SER A 30 6.51 -21.76 -3.44
CA SER A 30 6.35 -21.25 -2.06
C SER A 30 5.32 -20.11 -1.97
N MET A 31 5.34 -19.20 -2.94
CA MET A 31 4.34 -18.13 -3.08
C MET A 31 2.93 -18.69 -3.29
N ARG A 32 2.75 -19.65 -4.21
CA ARG A 32 1.44 -20.25 -4.49
C ARG A 32 0.90 -21.04 -3.30
N VAL A 33 1.75 -21.83 -2.64
CA VAL A 33 1.39 -22.62 -1.46
C VAL A 33 0.92 -21.69 -0.34
N ALA A 34 1.68 -20.62 -0.03
CA ALA A 34 1.29 -19.66 1.00
C ALA A 34 -0.08 -18.99 0.73
N ILE A 35 -0.35 -18.62 -0.52
CA ILE A 35 -1.65 -18.02 -0.90
C ILE A 35 -2.79 -19.05 -0.82
N ASN A 36 -2.55 -20.31 -1.21
CA ASN A 36 -3.56 -21.35 -1.07
C ASN A 36 -3.94 -21.57 0.40
N LEU A 37 -2.98 -21.53 1.33
CA LEU A 37 -3.27 -21.66 2.77
C LEU A 37 -4.19 -20.55 3.27
N VAL A 38 -4.06 -19.33 2.75
CA VAL A 38 -5.00 -18.23 3.04
C VAL A 38 -6.38 -18.52 2.46
N LYS A 39 -6.44 -18.97 1.21
CA LYS A 39 -7.69 -19.35 0.55
C LYS A 39 -8.45 -20.44 1.32
N ASP A 40 -7.72 -21.43 1.82
CA ASP A 40 -8.29 -22.60 2.50
C ASP A 40 -8.57 -22.32 3.99
N GLY A 41 -8.33 -21.10 4.47
CA GLY A 41 -8.55 -20.69 5.86
C GLY A 41 -7.54 -21.27 6.86
N SER A 42 -6.47 -21.91 6.39
CA SER A 42 -5.40 -22.44 7.23
C SER A 42 -4.41 -21.36 7.70
N ALA A 43 -4.40 -20.20 7.04
CA ALA A 43 -3.63 -19.01 7.43
C ALA A 43 -4.50 -17.75 7.31
N GLY A 44 -4.30 -16.77 8.20
CA GLY A 44 -5.04 -15.49 8.14
C GLY A 44 -4.50 -14.53 7.08
N ALA A 45 -3.21 -14.60 6.77
CA ALA A 45 -2.55 -13.71 5.81
C ALA A 45 -1.34 -14.38 5.17
N CYS A 46 -0.96 -13.90 3.97
CA CYS A 46 0.26 -14.28 3.27
C CYS A 46 1.20 -13.08 3.17
N ILE A 47 2.48 -13.26 3.47
CA ILE A 47 3.52 -12.22 3.32
C ILE A 47 4.57 -12.74 2.36
N SER A 48 4.95 -11.94 1.35
CA SER A 48 6.00 -12.32 0.41
C SER A 48 6.93 -11.15 0.08
N ALA A 49 8.23 -11.42 0.09
CA ALA A 49 9.26 -10.52 -0.41
C ALA A 49 9.59 -10.76 -1.91
N GLY A 50 9.00 -11.77 -2.55
CA GLY A 50 9.29 -12.15 -3.93
C GLY A 50 8.77 -11.18 -5.00
N ASN A 51 8.74 -11.61 -6.26
CA ASN A 51 8.32 -10.78 -7.39
C ASN A 51 6.89 -10.20 -7.17
N THR A 52 6.76 -8.86 -7.22
CA THR A 52 5.49 -8.15 -6.97
C THR A 52 4.41 -8.53 -7.97
N GLY A 53 4.74 -8.59 -9.25
CA GLY A 53 3.78 -8.91 -10.31
C GLY A 53 3.28 -10.34 -10.20
N ALA A 54 4.16 -11.30 -9.94
CA ALA A 54 3.80 -12.69 -9.72
C ALA A 54 2.93 -12.87 -8.46
N LEU A 55 3.25 -12.15 -7.38
CA LEU A 55 2.44 -12.11 -6.17
C LEU A 55 1.03 -11.60 -6.48
N MET A 56 0.94 -10.45 -7.15
CA MET A 56 -0.35 -9.85 -7.51
C MET A 56 -1.18 -10.77 -8.41
N ALA A 57 -0.59 -11.29 -9.49
CA ALA A 57 -1.26 -12.18 -10.43
C ALA A 57 -1.75 -13.47 -9.75
N THR A 58 -0.89 -14.09 -8.93
CA THR A 58 -1.23 -15.33 -8.22
C THR A 58 -2.31 -15.10 -7.18
N SER A 59 -2.20 -14.06 -6.37
CA SER A 59 -3.18 -13.71 -5.34
C SER A 59 -4.54 -13.40 -5.94
N ARG A 60 -4.60 -12.55 -6.98
CA ARG A 60 -5.86 -12.26 -7.69
C ARG A 60 -6.48 -13.51 -8.29
N PHE A 61 -5.67 -14.40 -8.87
CA PHE A 61 -6.19 -15.63 -9.46
C PHE A 61 -6.77 -16.59 -8.41
N VAL A 62 -6.09 -16.76 -7.28
CA VAL A 62 -6.43 -17.73 -6.25
C VAL A 62 -7.55 -17.24 -5.34
N LEU A 63 -7.41 -16.02 -4.83
CA LEU A 63 -8.31 -15.43 -3.83
C LEU A 63 -9.51 -14.72 -4.46
N LYS A 64 -9.39 -14.27 -5.71
CA LYS A 64 -10.36 -13.38 -6.38
C LYS A 64 -10.50 -12.03 -5.67
N THR A 65 -11.14 -11.09 -6.34
CA THR A 65 -11.51 -9.81 -5.75
C THR A 65 -12.79 -9.95 -4.93
N VAL A 66 -12.96 -9.04 -3.98
CA VAL A 66 -14.23 -8.83 -3.30
C VAL A 66 -15.30 -8.45 -4.35
N PRO A 67 -16.57 -8.92 -4.24
CA PRO A 67 -17.63 -8.49 -5.14
C PRO A 67 -17.75 -6.96 -5.20
N GLY A 68 -17.92 -6.41 -6.40
CA GLY A 68 -17.92 -4.96 -6.65
C GLY A 68 -16.54 -4.34 -6.86
N ILE A 69 -15.45 -5.09 -6.63
CA ILE A 69 -14.08 -4.64 -6.93
C ILE A 69 -13.56 -5.29 -8.20
N ASP A 70 -13.16 -4.46 -9.16
CA ASP A 70 -12.65 -4.92 -10.46
C ASP A 70 -11.21 -5.43 -10.36
N ARG A 71 -10.39 -4.66 -9.65
CA ARG A 71 -8.96 -4.90 -9.50
C ARG A 71 -8.49 -4.57 -8.09
N PRO A 72 -7.60 -5.39 -7.51
CA PRO A 72 -6.93 -5.02 -6.27
C PRO A 72 -5.93 -3.89 -6.51
N ALA A 73 -5.56 -3.18 -5.43
CA ALA A 73 -4.55 -2.13 -5.45
C ALA A 73 -3.43 -2.43 -4.45
N ILE A 74 -2.22 -1.93 -4.71
CA ILE A 74 -1.14 -1.91 -3.70
C ILE A 74 -1.32 -0.66 -2.85
N MET A 75 -1.59 -0.85 -1.56
CA MET A 75 -1.72 0.22 -0.58
C MET A 75 -0.55 0.19 0.39
N ALA A 76 0.09 1.32 0.64
CA ALA A 76 1.14 1.43 1.65
C ALA A 76 1.01 2.68 2.50
N VAL A 77 1.59 2.61 3.69
CA VAL A 77 1.67 3.72 4.64
C VAL A 77 2.85 4.62 4.27
N LEU A 78 2.63 5.92 4.21
CA LEU A 78 3.65 6.94 4.00
C LEU A 78 3.77 7.82 5.24
N PRO A 79 4.99 8.18 5.67
CA PRO A 79 5.19 9.16 6.73
C PRO A 79 4.74 10.56 6.27
N THR A 80 4.10 11.29 7.17
CA THR A 80 3.75 12.72 6.97
C THR A 80 4.28 13.57 8.13
N LYS A 81 4.19 14.90 8.01
CA LYS A 81 4.61 15.83 9.07
C LYS A 81 3.91 15.57 10.39
N SER A 82 2.62 15.29 10.36
CA SER A 82 1.75 15.15 11.54
C SER A 82 1.31 13.71 11.82
N GLY A 83 1.84 12.72 11.10
CA GLY A 83 1.48 11.32 11.29
C GLY A 83 1.84 10.46 10.09
N ARG A 84 0.81 9.88 9.48
CA ARG A 84 0.93 9.02 8.31
C ARG A 84 -0.27 9.20 7.39
N ALA A 85 -0.08 8.88 6.12
CA ALA A 85 -1.14 8.77 5.13
C ALA A 85 -1.06 7.38 4.49
N HIS A 86 -2.17 6.88 3.98
CA HIS A 86 -2.19 5.65 3.21
C HIS A 86 -2.40 5.98 1.74
N MET A 87 -1.54 5.46 0.88
CA MET A 87 -1.57 5.77 -0.55
C MET A 87 -1.81 4.49 -1.36
N LEU A 88 -2.69 4.58 -2.36
CA LEU A 88 -3.01 3.53 -3.31
C LEU A 88 -3.46 4.14 -4.65
N ASP A 89 -3.21 3.56 -5.80
CA ASP A 89 -2.42 2.37 -6.06
C ASP A 89 -0.92 2.69 -6.22
N LEU A 90 -0.05 1.79 -5.78
CA LEU A 90 1.41 1.94 -5.85
C LEU A 90 2.09 0.98 -6.84
N GLY A 91 1.33 0.49 -7.83
CA GLY A 91 1.87 -0.21 -8.98
C GLY A 91 1.20 -1.55 -9.31
N ALA A 92 0.00 -1.83 -8.79
CA ALA A 92 -0.77 -2.99 -9.23
C ALA A 92 -1.33 -2.79 -10.64
N ASN A 93 -1.76 -1.56 -10.94
CA ASN A 93 -2.47 -1.17 -12.14
C ASN A 93 -1.78 0.08 -12.70
N SER A 94 -1.02 -0.08 -13.78
CA SER A 94 -0.31 1.04 -14.41
C SER A 94 -1.25 2.09 -15.01
N ASP A 95 -2.46 1.70 -15.36
CA ASP A 95 -3.51 2.59 -15.86
C ASP A 95 -4.83 2.17 -15.20
N CYS A 96 -5.65 3.16 -14.85
CA CYS A 96 -6.87 2.99 -14.10
C CYS A 96 -8.04 3.71 -14.78
N SER A 97 -9.21 3.09 -14.81
CA SER A 97 -10.45 3.79 -15.16
C SER A 97 -10.91 4.70 -14.02
N ALA A 98 -11.87 5.58 -14.30
CA ALA A 98 -12.48 6.43 -13.29
C ALA A 98 -13.16 5.59 -12.19
N ASP A 99 -13.85 4.51 -12.57
CA ASP A 99 -14.49 3.55 -11.65
C ASP A 99 -13.47 2.87 -10.74
N GLN A 100 -12.28 2.56 -11.26
CA GLN A 100 -11.21 1.96 -10.45
C GLN A 100 -10.66 2.94 -9.43
N LEU A 101 -10.40 4.20 -9.81
CA LEU A 101 -10.00 5.23 -8.86
C LEU A 101 -11.08 5.48 -7.81
N PHE A 102 -12.35 5.45 -8.22
CA PHE A 102 -13.49 5.52 -7.30
C PHE A 102 -13.48 4.36 -6.29
N GLN A 103 -13.40 3.10 -6.77
CA GLN A 103 -13.30 1.91 -5.93
C GLN A 103 -12.11 1.98 -4.97
N PHE A 104 -10.96 2.50 -5.42
CA PHE A 104 -9.78 2.69 -4.58
C PHE A 104 -10.04 3.71 -3.46
N GLY A 105 -10.73 4.81 -3.74
CA GLY A 105 -11.15 5.78 -2.73
C GLY A 105 -12.05 5.16 -1.66
N ILE A 106 -13.03 4.35 -2.06
CA ILE A 106 -13.88 3.66 -1.08
C ILE A 106 -13.05 2.65 -0.28
N MET A 107 -12.32 1.74 -0.94
CA MET A 107 -11.50 0.74 -0.26
C MET A 107 -10.51 1.37 0.73
N GLY A 108 -9.79 2.41 0.31
CA GLY A 108 -8.83 3.11 1.16
C GLY A 108 -9.50 3.75 2.37
N SER A 109 -10.66 4.37 2.20
CA SER A 109 -11.45 4.94 3.31
C SER A 109 -11.82 3.85 4.34
N VAL A 110 -12.30 2.70 3.88
CA VAL A 110 -12.67 1.57 4.76
C VAL A 110 -11.47 1.01 5.52
N VAL A 111 -10.35 0.81 4.81
CA VAL A 111 -9.11 0.30 5.42
C VAL A 111 -8.63 1.26 6.50
N VAL A 112 -8.54 2.56 6.21
CA VAL A 112 -8.06 3.55 7.17
C VAL A 112 -9.03 3.73 8.34
N GLN A 113 -10.34 3.72 8.10
CA GLN A 113 -11.33 3.77 9.18
C GLN A 113 -11.18 2.58 10.13
N GLY A 114 -11.00 1.36 9.59
CA GLY A 114 -10.87 0.15 10.41
C GLY A 114 -9.52 0.01 11.12
N ILE A 115 -8.42 0.39 10.47
CA ILE A 115 -7.05 0.21 10.97
C ILE A 115 -6.60 1.36 11.87
N GLU A 116 -6.83 2.60 11.44
CA GLU A 116 -6.39 3.80 12.17
C GLU A 116 -7.48 4.34 13.12
N GLU A 117 -8.67 3.72 13.13
CA GLU A 117 -9.80 4.11 14.00
C GLU A 117 -10.21 5.58 13.80
N ILE A 118 -10.09 6.06 12.55
CA ILE A 118 -10.51 7.39 12.12
C ILE A 118 -11.92 7.28 11.55
N ASP A 119 -12.92 7.84 12.24
CA ASP A 119 -14.34 7.68 11.87
C ASP A 119 -14.66 8.15 10.44
N ASN A 120 -14.04 9.24 9.98
CA ASN A 120 -14.31 9.84 8.67
C ASN A 120 -13.02 10.25 7.93
N PRO A 121 -12.23 9.27 7.43
CA PRO A 121 -10.90 9.53 6.86
C PRO A 121 -10.99 10.43 5.64
N ARG A 122 -10.13 11.46 5.59
CA ARG A 122 -10.03 12.36 4.43
C ARG A 122 -9.45 11.62 3.24
N VAL A 123 -10.20 11.54 2.17
CA VAL A 123 -9.81 10.90 0.90
C VAL A 123 -9.50 11.99 -0.12
N ALA A 124 -8.31 11.96 -0.71
CA ALA A 124 -7.93 12.86 -1.79
C ALA A 124 -7.50 12.09 -3.04
N LEU A 125 -7.66 12.71 -4.21
CA LEU A 125 -7.09 12.23 -5.46
C LEU A 125 -5.77 12.97 -5.73
N LEU A 126 -4.69 12.23 -6.00
CA LEU A 126 -3.44 12.82 -6.44
C LEU A 126 -3.61 13.40 -7.83
N ASN A 127 -3.16 14.64 -8.03
CA ASN A 127 -3.32 15.36 -9.28
C ASN A 127 -2.12 16.28 -9.55
N ILE A 128 -2.10 16.88 -10.74
CA ILE A 128 -1.10 17.87 -11.19
C ILE A 128 -1.41 19.31 -10.72
N GLY A 129 -2.35 19.45 -9.79
CA GLY A 129 -2.79 20.72 -9.22
C GLY A 129 -4.08 20.57 -8.43
N GLU A 130 -4.33 21.50 -7.52
CA GLU A 130 -5.47 21.47 -6.60
C GLU A 130 -6.78 21.97 -7.26
N GLU A 131 -6.69 22.69 -8.38
CA GLU A 131 -7.85 23.28 -9.04
C GLU A 131 -8.71 22.21 -9.74
N ALA A 132 -10.04 22.34 -9.63
CA ALA A 132 -11.02 21.38 -10.14
C ALA A 132 -10.92 21.08 -11.66
N MET A 133 -10.35 22.02 -12.43
CA MET A 133 -10.19 21.93 -13.89
C MET A 133 -8.91 21.19 -14.32
N LYS A 134 -7.95 20.95 -13.41
CA LYS A 134 -6.69 20.28 -13.72
C LYS A 134 -6.81 18.76 -13.63
N GLY A 135 -5.90 18.07 -14.31
CA GLY A 135 -5.88 16.62 -14.36
C GLY A 135 -6.61 16.03 -15.56
N SER A 136 -6.47 14.72 -15.73
CA SER A 136 -7.10 13.98 -16.82
C SER A 136 -8.61 13.89 -16.65
N ASP A 137 -9.33 13.63 -17.75
CA ASP A 137 -10.78 13.41 -17.72
C ASP A 137 -11.15 12.26 -16.78
N THR A 138 -10.31 11.23 -16.71
CA THR A 138 -10.43 10.09 -15.79
C THR A 138 -10.43 10.52 -14.33
N ILE A 139 -9.47 11.36 -13.91
CA ILE A 139 -9.37 11.85 -12.53
C ILE A 139 -10.57 12.73 -12.19
N ARG A 140 -11.00 13.60 -13.11
CA ARG A 140 -12.17 14.47 -12.89
C ARG A 140 -13.47 13.68 -12.80
N ALA A 141 -13.63 12.62 -13.60
CA ALA A 141 -14.78 11.72 -13.50
C ALA A 141 -14.79 10.96 -12.16
N ALA A 142 -13.63 10.45 -11.72
CA ALA A 142 -13.50 9.80 -10.41
C ALA A 142 -13.82 10.77 -9.26
N ALA A 143 -13.36 12.03 -9.35
CA ALA A 143 -13.67 13.06 -8.38
C ALA A 143 -15.19 13.33 -8.26
N ALA A 144 -15.89 13.40 -9.39
CA ALA A 144 -17.35 13.58 -9.41
C ALA A 144 -18.07 12.40 -8.74
N MET A 145 -17.64 11.16 -9.00
CA MET A 145 -18.20 9.97 -8.37
C MET A 145 -17.95 9.95 -6.86
N LEU A 146 -16.71 10.22 -6.41
CA LEU A 146 -16.37 10.26 -4.98
C LEU A 146 -17.17 11.34 -4.25
N ALA A 147 -17.31 12.52 -4.84
CA ALA A 147 -18.08 13.63 -4.28
C ALA A 147 -19.58 13.34 -4.15
N ALA A 148 -20.12 12.40 -4.92
CA ALA A 148 -21.52 11.96 -4.83
C ALA A 148 -21.77 10.95 -3.69
N THR A 149 -20.72 10.45 -3.03
CA THR A 149 -20.85 9.49 -1.93
C THR A 149 -20.83 10.15 -0.55
N ARG A 150 -20.92 9.33 0.51
CA ARG A 150 -20.81 9.79 1.91
C ARG A 150 -19.38 9.82 2.45
N ILE A 151 -18.38 9.42 1.66
CA ILE A 151 -16.99 9.47 2.11
C ILE A 151 -16.54 10.93 2.23
N ASN A 152 -15.55 11.18 3.09
CA ASN A 152 -14.94 12.49 3.25
C ASN A 152 -13.95 12.79 2.12
N TYR A 153 -14.45 13.01 0.91
CA TYR A 153 -13.64 13.43 -0.22
C TYR A 153 -13.24 14.90 -0.09
N VAL A 154 -11.94 15.16 0.04
CA VAL A 154 -11.38 16.50 0.28
C VAL A 154 -10.81 17.18 -0.97
N GLY A 155 -11.00 16.58 -2.15
CA GLY A 155 -10.56 17.14 -3.42
C GLY A 155 -9.22 16.60 -3.92
N PHE A 156 -8.52 17.45 -4.67
CA PHE A 156 -7.22 17.12 -5.26
C PHE A 156 -6.06 17.55 -4.35
N ILE A 157 -4.97 16.79 -4.40
CA ILE A 157 -3.69 17.18 -3.80
C ILE A 157 -2.55 16.98 -4.81
N GLU A 158 -1.50 17.78 -4.67
CA GLU A 158 -0.24 17.61 -5.40
C GLU A 158 0.74 16.67 -4.65
N ALA A 159 1.81 16.26 -5.33
CA ALA A 159 2.77 15.29 -4.81
C ALA A 159 3.59 15.80 -3.61
N ASP A 160 3.82 17.11 -3.50
CA ASP A 160 4.47 17.73 -2.35
C ASP A 160 3.55 17.74 -1.11
N SER A 161 2.25 17.93 -1.31
CA SER A 161 1.22 17.85 -0.28
C SER A 161 1.04 16.45 0.34
N ILE A 162 1.60 15.39 -0.26
CA ILE A 162 1.63 14.03 0.33
C ILE A 162 2.26 14.06 1.72
N ALA A 163 3.38 14.78 1.89
CA ALA A 163 4.08 14.85 3.17
C ALA A 163 3.43 15.81 4.17
N GLU A 164 2.51 16.67 3.72
CA GLU A 164 1.88 17.73 4.52
C GLU A 164 0.71 17.25 5.38
N SER A 165 0.34 15.97 5.32
CA SER A 165 -0.85 15.42 6.01
C SER A 165 -2.17 16.00 5.49
N ALA A 166 -2.21 16.34 4.19
CA ALA A 166 -3.37 16.90 3.52
C ALA A 166 -4.57 15.92 3.49
N ALA A 167 -4.30 14.61 3.44
CA ALA A 167 -5.30 13.55 3.45
C ALA A 167 -4.82 12.34 4.26
N ASP A 168 -5.77 11.50 4.68
CA ASP A 168 -5.50 10.23 5.37
C ASP A 168 -5.42 9.08 4.36
N VAL A 169 -6.15 9.18 3.25
CA VAL A 169 -6.14 8.29 2.09
C VAL A 169 -5.82 9.11 0.83
N ILE A 170 -4.82 8.68 0.06
CA ILE A 170 -4.39 9.32 -1.18
C ILE A 170 -4.56 8.32 -2.32
N VAL A 171 -5.42 8.67 -3.27
CA VAL A 171 -5.82 7.81 -4.39
C VAL A 171 -5.12 8.24 -5.67
N CYS A 172 -4.57 7.28 -6.42
CA CYS A 172 -3.88 7.49 -7.69
C CYS A 172 -3.88 6.21 -8.54
N ASP A 173 -3.52 6.35 -9.81
CA ASP A 173 -3.14 5.20 -10.64
C ASP A 173 -1.75 4.67 -10.21
N GLY A 174 -1.49 3.40 -10.48
CA GLY A 174 -0.26 2.74 -10.04
C GLY A 174 1.00 3.22 -10.75
N PHE A 175 0.91 3.88 -11.91
CA PHE A 175 2.08 4.47 -12.55
C PHE A 175 2.50 5.74 -11.81
N SER A 176 1.58 6.68 -11.63
CA SER A 176 1.81 7.92 -10.89
C SER A 176 2.21 7.64 -9.44
N GLY A 177 1.49 6.73 -8.76
CA GLY A 177 1.75 6.40 -7.37
C GLY A 177 3.11 5.74 -7.12
N ASN A 178 3.52 4.82 -7.99
CA ASN A 178 4.83 4.19 -7.89
C ASN A 178 5.97 5.18 -8.16
N ILE A 179 5.81 6.09 -9.13
CA ILE A 179 6.79 7.16 -9.37
C ILE A 179 6.91 8.06 -8.14
N ALA A 180 5.79 8.51 -7.58
CA ALA A 180 5.77 9.36 -6.39
C ALA A 180 6.47 8.67 -5.19
N LEU A 181 6.12 7.41 -4.91
CA LEU A 181 6.76 6.62 -3.85
C LEU A 181 8.27 6.50 -4.06
N LYS A 182 8.71 6.15 -5.27
CA LYS A 182 10.15 5.97 -5.57
C LYS A 182 10.92 7.29 -5.53
N ALA A 183 10.31 8.40 -5.94
CA ALA A 183 10.90 9.72 -5.82
C ALA A 183 11.07 10.14 -4.36
N MET A 184 10.07 9.89 -3.50
CA MET A 184 10.14 10.15 -2.05
C MET A 184 11.24 9.30 -1.39
N GLU A 185 11.29 8.00 -1.67
CA GLU A 185 12.34 7.09 -1.15
C GLU A 185 13.73 7.56 -1.61
N GLY A 186 13.91 7.85 -2.90
CA GLY A 186 15.18 8.32 -3.47
C GLY A 186 15.65 9.63 -2.84
N THR A 187 14.73 10.58 -2.63
CA THR A 187 15.03 11.86 -1.98
C THR A 187 15.44 11.67 -0.52
N ALA A 188 14.74 10.80 0.23
CA ALA A 188 15.11 10.48 1.61
C ALA A 188 16.50 9.82 1.70
N HIS A 189 16.83 8.93 0.77
CA HIS A 189 18.16 8.34 0.68
C HIS A 189 19.25 9.37 0.35
N LEU A 190 18.98 10.30 -0.57
CA LEU A 190 19.91 11.37 -0.94
C LEU A 190 20.20 12.31 0.24
N VAL A 191 19.16 12.79 0.93
CA VAL A 191 19.32 13.66 2.12
C VAL A 191 20.11 12.93 3.21
N LYS A 192 19.81 11.65 3.46
CA LYS A 192 20.55 10.85 4.43
C LYS A 192 22.03 10.69 4.03
N HIS A 193 22.32 10.51 2.75
CA HIS A 193 23.68 10.39 2.24
C HIS A 193 24.49 11.66 2.53
N PHE A 194 24.00 12.83 2.11
CA PHE A 194 24.68 14.11 2.34
C PHE A 194 24.85 14.42 3.82
N LEU A 195 23.84 14.17 4.66
CA LEU A 195 23.97 14.36 6.10
C LEU A 195 25.11 13.51 6.70
N LEU A 196 25.20 12.23 6.31
CA LEU A 196 26.26 11.34 6.81
C LEU A 196 27.64 11.71 6.28
N GLU A 197 27.73 12.23 5.06
CA GLU A 197 28.97 12.72 4.47
C GLU A 197 29.50 13.94 5.23
N GLU A 198 28.65 14.92 5.51
CA GLU A 198 29.03 16.13 6.25
C GLU A 198 29.47 15.84 7.69
N PHE A 199 28.80 14.93 8.42
CA PHE A 199 29.27 14.55 9.76
C PHE A 199 30.55 13.71 9.75
N ARG A 200 30.95 13.18 8.59
CA ARG A 200 32.21 12.45 8.41
C ARG A 200 33.33 13.35 7.88
N SER A 201 33.02 14.58 7.44
CA SER A 201 33.99 15.52 6.90
C SER A 201 34.83 16.14 8.03
N GLY A 202 35.89 15.44 8.41
CA GLY A 202 36.90 15.92 9.36
C GLY A 202 36.54 15.80 10.84
N LEU A 203 37.44 16.29 11.70
CA LEU A 203 37.35 16.12 13.16
C LEU A 203 36.17 16.88 13.76
N TYR A 204 35.91 18.10 13.28
CA TYR A 204 34.80 18.94 13.75
C TYR A 204 33.44 18.37 13.38
N GLY A 205 33.27 17.89 12.15
CA GLY A 205 32.04 17.20 11.71
C GLY A 205 31.75 15.98 12.58
N ARG A 206 32.78 15.18 12.89
CA ARG A 206 32.64 13.99 13.76
C ARG A 206 32.25 14.36 15.19
N LEU A 207 32.82 15.42 15.75
CA LEU A 207 32.49 15.88 17.10
C LEU A 207 31.07 16.46 17.16
N ALA A 208 30.68 17.29 16.19
CA ALA A 208 29.33 17.81 16.06
C ALA A 208 28.30 16.68 15.87
N GLY A 209 28.64 15.66 15.06
CA GLY A 209 27.81 14.49 14.83
C GLY A 209 27.60 13.65 16.09
N LEU A 210 28.59 13.58 16.99
CA LEU A 210 28.47 12.88 18.27
C LEU A 210 27.49 13.60 19.21
N ILE A 211 27.57 14.93 19.28
CA ILE A 211 26.63 15.76 20.06
C ILE A 211 25.21 15.67 19.46
N ALA A 212 25.09 15.74 18.14
CA ALA A 212 23.82 15.69 17.43
C ALA A 212 23.24 14.27 17.32
N TRP A 213 23.98 13.23 17.71
CA TRP A 213 23.63 11.83 17.47
C TRP A 213 22.23 11.44 17.98
N PRO A 214 21.75 11.87 19.16
CA PRO A 214 20.39 11.55 19.60
C PRO A 214 19.32 12.10 18.66
N VAL A 215 19.51 13.32 18.15
CA VAL A 215 18.60 13.99 17.22
C VAL A 215 18.66 13.32 15.85
N LEU A 216 19.86 13.06 15.32
CA LEU A 216 20.07 12.37 14.06
C LEU A 216 19.48 10.96 14.07
N ARG A 217 19.64 10.24 15.19
CA ARG A 217 19.04 8.91 15.38
C ARG A 217 17.52 8.98 15.45
N SER A 218 16.96 10.03 16.07
CA SER A 218 15.52 10.25 16.08
C SER A 218 14.97 10.55 14.68
N LEU A 219 15.63 11.47 13.96
CA LEU A 219 15.29 11.81 12.59
C LEU A 219 15.39 10.60 11.66
N SER A 220 16.51 9.89 11.69
CA SER A 220 16.73 8.69 10.88
C SER A 220 15.70 7.61 11.15
N ARG A 221 15.10 7.54 12.35
CA ARG A 221 13.99 6.61 12.63
C ARG A 221 12.68 7.07 11.99
N ARG A 222 12.38 8.37 11.93
CA ARG A 222 11.13 8.89 11.35
C ARG A 222 11.05 8.67 9.84
N VAL A 223 12.19 8.82 9.16
CA VAL A 223 12.32 8.71 7.70
C VAL A 223 12.80 7.35 7.22
N ASP A 224 12.84 6.34 8.11
CA ASP A 224 13.32 5.00 7.76
C ASP A 224 12.24 4.24 6.96
N PRO A 225 12.44 3.99 5.64
CA PRO A 225 11.43 3.27 4.84
C PRO A 225 11.16 1.86 5.36
N ARG A 226 12.11 1.24 6.07
CA ARG A 226 11.93 -0.10 6.67
C ARG A 226 10.78 -0.14 7.68
N ARG A 227 10.45 1.00 8.31
CA ARG A 227 9.36 1.11 9.28
C ARG A 227 7.97 1.11 8.64
N TYR A 228 7.90 1.33 7.34
CA TYR A 228 6.67 1.42 6.57
C TYR A 228 6.58 0.27 5.54
N ASN A 229 7.33 -0.81 5.77
CA ASN A 229 7.29 -2.00 4.93
C ASN A 229 6.01 -2.81 5.18
N GLY A 230 5.57 -3.53 4.14
CA GLY A 230 4.35 -4.31 4.17
C GLY A 230 3.20 -3.60 3.47
N ALA A 231 3.29 -3.48 2.15
CA ALA A 231 2.21 -2.94 1.34
C ALA A 231 1.10 -3.99 1.15
N SER A 232 -0.14 -3.62 1.40
CA SER A 232 -1.29 -4.52 1.31
C SER A 232 -1.85 -4.60 -0.11
N LEU A 233 -2.28 -5.79 -0.51
CA LEU A 233 -3.04 -6.00 -1.74
C LEU A 233 -4.54 -5.90 -1.43
N VAL A 234 -5.03 -4.68 -1.28
CA VAL A 234 -6.42 -4.40 -0.90
C VAL A 234 -7.39 -4.74 -2.04
N GLY A 235 -8.59 -5.20 -1.69
CA GLY A 235 -9.64 -5.60 -2.65
C GLY A 235 -9.67 -7.09 -2.99
N LEU A 236 -8.82 -7.91 -2.39
CA LEU A 236 -8.86 -9.39 -2.48
C LEU A 236 -9.73 -9.99 -1.37
N ASN A 237 -10.28 -11.20 -1.58
CA ASN A 237 -11.01 -11.92 -0.51
C ASN A 237 -10.12 -12.47 0.63
N GLY A 238 -8.80 -12.29 0.55
CA GLY A 238 -7.86 -12.71 1.58
C GLY A 238 -6.70 -11.72 1.67
N ILE A 239 -6.00 -11.74 2.81
CA ILE A 239 -4.97 -10.74 3.12
C ILE A 239 -3.62 -11.17 2.53
N VAL A 240 -3.05 -10.29 1.72
CA VAL A 240 -1.73 -10.49 1.11
C VAL A 240 -0.89 -9.23 1.26
N ILE A 241 0.27 -9.38 1.91
CA ILE A 241 1.22 -8.31 2.15
C ILE A 241 2.46 -8.50 1.28
N LYS A 242 2.80 -7.48 0.50
CA LYS A 242 4.06 -7.36 -0.22
C LYS A 242 5.11 -6.70 0.69
N SER A 243 6.12 -7.46 1.05
CA SER A 243 7.34 -6.94 1.66
C SER A 243 8.34 -6.55 0.57
N HIS A 244 9.23 -5.58 0.82
CA HIS A 244 10.31 -5.25 -0.10
C HIS A 244 11.26 -6.45 -0.31
N GLY A 245 11.87 -6.56 -1.51
CA GLY A 245 12.76 -7.69 -1.85
C GLY A 245 14.06 -7.71 -1.05
N GLY A 246 14.59 -6.53 -0.72
CA GLY A 246 15.75 -6.36 0.17
C GLY A 246 15.40 -6.15 1.64
N ALA A 247 14.23 -6.62 2.09
CA ALA A 247 13.78 -6.42 3.47
C ALA A 247 14.72 -7.13 4.47
N ASP A 248 15.23 -6.37 5.43
CA ASP A 248 15.93 -6.91 6.60
C ASP A 248 14.93 -7.39 7.67
N ILE A 249 15.45 -7.90 8.80
CA ILE A 249 14.64 -8.41 9.91
C ILE A 249 13.64 -7.35 10.40
N VAL A 250 14.05 -6.08 10.48
CA VAL A 250 13.20 -4.98 10.96
C VAL A 250 12.07 -4.71 9.98
N ALA A 251 12.39 -4.64 8.69
CA ALA A 251 11.40 -4.43 7.65
C ALA A 251 10.39 -5.60 7.59
N PHE A 252 10.86 -6.85 7.64
CA PHE A 252 9.98 -8.01 7.58
C PHE A 252 9.10 -8.12 8.84
N GLN A 253 9.61 -7.74 10.01
CA GLN A 253 8.82 -7.62 11.24
C GLN A 253 7.66 -6.63 11.08
N GLN A 254 7.87 -5.49 10.41
CA GLN A 254 6.78 -4.55 10.13
C GLN A 254 5.72 -5.14 9.18
N ALA A 255 6.14 -5.87 8.15
CA ALA A 255 5.19 -6.54 7.26
C ALA A 255 4.33 -7.59 8.00
N ILE A 256 4.91 -8.31 8.96
CA ILE A 256 4.17 -9.22 9.86
C ILE A 256 3.18 -8.44 10.73
N HIS A 257 3.61 -7.30 11.30
CA HIS A 257 2.75 -6.48 12.11
C HIS A 257 1.55 -5.93 11.32
N THR A 258 1.76 -5.45 10.09
CA THR A 258 0.68 -5.05 9.18
C THR A 258 -0.29 -6.19 8.92
N ALA A 259 0.23 -7.39 8.59
CA ALA A 259 -0.61 -8.57 8.37
C ALA A 259 -1.46 -8.92 9.59
N MET A 260 -0.89 -8.84 10.80
CA MET A 260 -1.62 -9.10 12.05
C MET A 260 -2.75 -8.10 12.26
N ILE A 261 -2.51 -6.82 12.02
CA ILE A 261 -3.54 -5.77 12.14
C ILE A 261 -4.67 -6.01 11.13
N GLU A 262 -4.34 -6.32 9.87
CA GLU A 262 -5.38 -6.55 8.86
C GLU A 262 -6.23 -7.78 9.15
N VAL A 263 -5.64 -8.83 9.74
CA VAL A 263 -6.36 -10.03 10.19
C VAL A 263 -7.28 -9.69 11.36
N ASP A 264 -6.78 -8.97 12.36
CA ASP A 264 -7.57 -8.58 13.54
C ASP A 264 -8.77 -7.70 13.16
N LYS A 265 -8.58 -6.80 12.20
CA LYS A 265 -9.62 -5.87 11.76
C LYS A 265 -10.54 -6.45 10.67
N ASP A 266 -10.31 -7.66 10.18
CA ASP A 266 -11.03 -8.29 9.05
C ASP A 266 -11.23 -7.32 7.86
N VAL A 267 -10.11 -6.80 7.33
CA VAL A 267 -10.14 -5.81 6.25
C VAL A 267 -10.94 -6.29 5.02
N PRO A 268 -10.75 -7.52 4.50
CA PRO A 268 -11.57 -8.02 3.38
C PRO A 268 -13.07 -8.05 3.69
N GLY A 269 -13.45 -8.47 4.90
CA GLY A 269 -14.86 -8.48 5.33
C GLY A 269 -15.46 -7.08 5.38
N ARG A 270 -14.74 -6.10 5.93
CA ARG A 270 -15.17 -4.70 5.99
C ARG A 270 -15.40 -4.10 4.59
N ILE A 271 -14.45 -4.32 3.67
CA ILE A 271 -14.60 -3.85 2.28
C ILE A 271 -15.83 -4.49 1.64
N ARG A 272 -16.06 -5.80 1.85
CA ARG A 272 -17.23 -6.51 1.31
C ARG A 272 -18.55 -5.91 1.79
N THR A 273 -18.67 -5.62 3.08
CA THR A 273 -19.89 -5.03 3.65
C THR A 273 -20.21 -3.69 3.00
N ILE A 274 -19.21 -2.80 2.91
CA ILE A 274 -19.43 -1.46 2.35
C ILE A 274 -19.69 -1.50 0.84
N MET A 275 -19.03 -2.39 0.09
CA MET A 275 -19.32 -2.56 -1.34
C MET A 275 -20.75 -3.06 -1.58
N ALA A 276 -21.28 -3.96 -0.75
CA ALA A 276 -22.66 -4.42 -0.85
C ALA A 276 -23.66 -3.28 -0.60
N GLU A 277 -23.42 -2.46 0.42
CA GLU A 277 -24.28 -1.31 0.74
C GLU A 277 -24.31 -0.24 -0.38
N GLN A 278 -23.22 -0.07 -1.13
CA GLN A 278 -23.19 0.83 -2.28
C GLN A 278 -23.93 0.25 -3.50
N GLY A 279 -23.72 -1.04 -3.79
CA GLY A 279 -24.37 -1.71 -4.92
C GLY A 279 -25.89 -1.77 -4.80
N ASP A 280 -26.43 -1.97 -3.59
CA ASP A 280 -27.87 -1.93 -3.34
C ASP A 280 -28.47 -0.53 -3.58
N ARG A 281 -27.66 0.52 -3.48
CA ARG A 281 -28.09 1.91 -3.63
C ARG A 281 -28.21 2.34 -5.09
N GLU A 282 -27.27 1.90 -5.94
CA GLU A 282 -27.35 2.10 -7.39
C GLU A 282 -28.58 1.40 -8.00
N VAL A 283 -29.01 0.26 -7.45
CA VAL A 283 -30.20 -0.48 -7.90
C VAL A 283 -31.51 0.19 -7.47
N LEU A 284 -31.50 0.93 -6.36
CA LEU A 284 -32.68 1.66 -5.85
C LEU A 284 -32.85 3.05 -6.50
N GLU A 285 -31.77 3.63 -7.04
CA GLU A 285 -31.76 4.93 -7.69
C GLU A 285 -31.82 4.85 -9.24
N ALA A 286 -31.78 3.65 -9.83
CA ALA A 286 -31.93 3.36 -11.27
C ALA A 286 -33.36 2.91 -11.64
#